data_AF-A0A6G7C1B0-F1
#
_entry.id   AF-A0A6G7C1B0-F1
#
_cell.length_a   1.000
_cell.length_b   1.000
_cell.length_c   1.000
_cell.angle_alpha   90.00
_cell.angle_beta   90.00
_cell.angle_gamma   90.00
#
_symmetry.space_group_name_H-M   'P 1'
#
loop_
_entity.id
_entity.type
_entity.pdbx_description
1 polymer ?
#
loop_
_entity_poly.entity_id
_entity_poly.type
_entity_poly.pdbx_seq_one_letter_code
_entity_poly.pdbx_strand_id
1 'polypeptide(L)'
;MNIKTLADELRETIRRDNNEGTGKTVPKKKPASKNALDPIVEGIRDHKLIGKEKLLIRLDDKTIFLLKQLKVTQGIDMNKIISYSLQYFLQKHPQIANHIKETLKNLEL
;
A
#
# COMPACT_ATOMS: atom_id res chain seq x y z
N MET A 1 -25.23 49.38 -33.90
CA MET A 1 -25.35 47.90 -33.83
C MET A 1 -24.31 47.40 -32.85
N ASN A 2 -24.70 47.03 -31.62
CA ASN A 2 -23.77 46.52 -30.62
C ASN A 2 -23.50 45.04 -30.91
N ILE A 3 -22.32 44.76 -31.47
CA ILE A 3 -21.83 43.39 -31.69
C ILE A 3 -21.40 42.87 -30.31
N LYS A 4 -22.19 41.97 -29.73
CA LYS A 4 -21.76 41.20 -28.55
C LYS A 4 -20.63 40.29 -28.99
N THR A 5 -19.49 40.36 -28.31
CA THR A 5 -18.35 39.52 -28.63
C THR A 5 -18.51 38.15 -27.99
N LEU A 6 -17.87 37.12 -28.54
CA LEU A 6 -17.84 35.77 -27.98
C LEU A 6 -17.37 35.76 -26.52
N ALA A 7 -16.51 36.71 -26.16
CA ALA A 7 -16.05 36.90 -24.78
C ALA A 7 -17.15 37.41 -23.83
N ASP A 8 -18.08 38.23 -24.32
CA ASP A 8 -19.22 38.70 -23.55
C ASP A 8 -20.25 37.58 -23.33
N GLU A 9 -20.45 36.73 -24.34
CA GLU A 9 -21.28 35.52 -24.18
C GLU A 9 -20.68 34.56 -23.15
N LEU A 10 -19.36 34.35 -23.15
CA LEU A 10 -18.70 33.48 -22.17
C LEU A 10 -18.86 34.00 -20.73
N ARG A 11 -18.76 35.32 -20.54
CA ARG A 11 -18.95 35.97 -19.23
C ARG A 11 -20.39 35.87 -18.74
N GLU A 12 -21.36 36.02 -19.64
CA GLU A 12 -22.78 35.85 -19.35
C GLU A 12 -23.10 34.40 -18.92
N THR A 13 -22.53 33.40 -19.59
CA THR A 13 -22.76 31.98 -19.26
C THR A 13 -22.20 31.62 -17.88
N ILE A 14 -20.98 32.06 -17.55
CA ILE A 14 -20.36 31.82 -16.24
C ILE A 14 -21.15 32.52 -15.11
N ARG A 15 -21.73 33.69 -15.39
CA ARG A 15 -22.59 34.40 -14.44
C ARG A 15 -23.93 33.69 -14.22
N ARG A 16 -24.52 33.10 -15.26
CA ARG A 16 -25.77 32.33 -15.14
C ARG A 16 -25.57 31.04 -14.33
N ASP A 17 -24.47 30.31 -14.56
CA ASP A 17 -24.20 29.03 -13.87
C ASP A 17 -24.00 29.15 -12.36
N ASN A 18 -23.61 30.34 -11.86
CA ASN A 18 -23.37 30.55 -10.43
C ASN A 18 -24.61 30.93 -9.62
N ASN A 19 -25.79 31.10 -10.25
CA ASN A 19 -26.98 31.64 -9.57
C ASN A 19 -28.24 30.77 -9.62
N GLU A 20 -28.11 29.48 -9.97
CA GLU A 20 -29.19 28.49 -9.82
C GLU A 20 -28.82 27.45 -8.76
N GLY A 21 -29.13 27.77 -7.50
CA GLY A 21 -29.18 26.80 -6.44
C GLY A 21 -30.48 26.00 -6.50
N THR A 22 -30.43 24.75 -6.97
CA THR A 22 -31.32 23.66 -6.51
C THR A 22 -30.74 22.28 -6.84
N GLY A 23 -30.50 21.47 -5.80
CA GLY A 23 -30.78 20.03 -5.81
C GLY A 23 -29.99 19.11 -6.75
N LYS A 24 -28.87 18.59 -6.25
CA LYS A 24 -28.54 17.15 -6.28
C LYS A 24 -27.40 16.89 -5.31
N THR A 25 -27.71 16.30 -4.16
CA THR A 25 -26.71 15.68 -3.29
C THR A 25 -26.14 14.48 -4.04
N VAL A 26 -25.15 14.75 -4.89
CA VAL A 26 -24.18 13.75 -5.30
C VAL A 26 -23.61 13.18 -4.00
N PRO A 27 -23.56 11.86 -3.79
CA PRO A 27 -22.85 11.34 -2.64
C PRO A 27 -21.43 11.86 -2.76
N LYS A 28 -21.07 12.82 -1.90
CA LYS A 28 -19.69 13.20 -1.66
C LYS A 28 -19.03 11.89 -1.25
N LYS A 29 -18.40 11.20 -2.20
CA LYS A 29 -17.34 10.25 -1.92
C LYS A 29 -16.45 11.02 -0.97
N LYS A 30 -16.48 10.66 0.33
CA LYS A 30 -15.50 11.14 1.29
C LYS A 30 -14.16 11.01 0.57
N PRO A 31 -13.33 12.08 0.49
CA PRO A 31 -12.01 11.90 -0.05
C PRO A 31 -11.41 10.75 0.74
N ALA A 32 -11.23 9.59 0.08
CA ALA A 32 -10.56 8.46 0.69
C ALA A 32 -9.28 9.04 1.27
N SER A 33 -9.11 8.93 2.58
CA SER A 33 -8.00 9.58 3.28
C SER A 33 -6.72 9.15 2.57
N LYS A 34 -6.12 10.04 1.78
CA LYS A 34 -4.97 9.73 0.91
C LYS A 34 -3.70 9.37 1.68
N ASN A 35 -3.78 9.27 3.01
CA ASN A 35 -2.64 9.27 3.91
C ASN A 35 -2.63 8.14 4.94
N ALA A 36 -3.62 7.23 4.94
CA ALA A 36 -3.48 6.00 5.71
C ALA A 36 -2.59 5.06 4.88
N LEU A 37 -1.32 4.94 5.27
CA LEU A 37 -0.45 3.93 4.70
C LEU A 37 -1.08 2.55 4.97
N ASP A 38 -0.92 1.62 4.04
CA ASP A 38 -1.40 0.26 4.24
C ASP A 38 -0.80 -0.30 5.55
N PRO A 39 -1.61 -0.88 6.47
CA PRO A 39 -1.13 -1.41 7.74
C PRO A 39 0.05 -2.39 7.59
N ILE A 40 0.14 -3.08 6.46
CA ILE A 40 1.27 -3.98 6.15
C ILE A 40 2.56 -3.17 5.95
N VAL A 41 2.49 -2.04 5.25
CA VAL A 41 3.65 -1.17 4.99
C VAL A 41 4.14 -0.53 6.29
N GLU A 42 3.24 -0.13 7.17
CA GLU A 42 3.58 0.34 8.52
C GLU A 42 4.25 -0.77 9.34
N GLY A 43 3.67 -1.98 9.35
CA GLY A 43 4.26 -3.13 10.03
C GLY A 43 5.68 -3.44 9.55
N ILE A 44 5.94 -3.36 8.25
CA ILE A 44 7.29 -3.52 7.69
C ILE A 44 8.22 -2.38 8.17
N ARG A 45 7.73 -1.14 8.20
CA ARG A 45 8.52 0.02 8.62
C ARG A 45 8.89 -0.06 10.11
N ASP A 46 8.03 -0.61 10.95
CA ASP A 46 8.27 -0.76 12.39
C ASP A 46 9.06 -2.02 12.76
N HIS A 47 9.18 -2.97 11.83
CA HIS A 47 9.95 -4.20 12.03
C HIS A 47 11.40 -3.91 12.47
N LYS A 48 11.97 -4.74 13.33
CA LYS A 48 13.38 -4.56 13.78
C LYS A 48 14.19 -5.78 13.39
N LEU A 49 15.32 -5.54 12.73
CA LEU A 49 16.28 -6.59 12.36
C LEU A 49 17.19 -6.90 13.56
N ILE A 50 16.68 -7.71 14.50
CA ILE A 50 17.36 -8.06 15.77
C ILE A 50 18.10 -9.41 15.73
N GLY A 51 18.13 -10.08 14.57
CA GLY A 51 18.79 -11.38 14.40
C GLY A 51 20.30 -11.26 14.13
N LYS A 52 21.09 -12.24 14.61
CA LYS A 52 22.53 -12.37 14.33
C LYS A 52 22.83 -13.27 13.13
N GLU A 53 21.95 -14.23 12.88
CA GLU A 53 22.08 -15.18 11.78
C GLU A 53 21.88 -14.51 10.42
N LYS A 54 22.74 -14.84 9.46
CA LYS A 54 22.66 -14.37 8.08
C LYS A 54 22.18 -15.50 7.19
N LEU A 55 21.25 -15.19 6.29
CA LEU A 55 20.71 -16.15 5.33
C LEU A 55 21.00 -15.66 3.90
N LEU A 56 21.63 -16.51 3.10
CA LEU A 56 21.71 -16.31 1.65
C LEU A 56 20.49 -16.96 1.00
N ILE A 57 19.66 -16.16 0.34
CA ILE A 57 18.45 -16.64 -0.35
C ILE A 57 18.53 -16.36 -1.84
N ARG A 58 17.94 -17.25 -2.63
CA ARG A 58 17.66 -17.03 -4.06
C ARG A 58 16.19 -16.67 -4.20
N LEU A 59 15.91 -15.62 -4.95
CA LEU A 59 14.57 -15.16 -5.30
C LEU A 59 14.50 -15.02 -6.82
N ASP A 60 13.32 -15.14 -7.39
CA ASP A 60 13.10 -14.90 -8.81
C ASP A 60 13.22 -13.41 -9.16
N ASP A 61 13.50 -13.12 -10.43
CA ASP A 61 13.76 -11.77 -10.90
C ASP A 61 12.60 -10.80 -10.66
N LYS A 62 11.35 -11.29 -10.77
CA LYS A 62 10.16 -10.46 -10.55
C LYS A 62 10.07 -10.03 -9.10
N THR A 63 10.28 -10.95 -8.17
CA THR A 63 10.30 -10.65 -6.73
C THR A 63 11.43 -9.67 -6.38
N ILE A 64 12.65 -9.89 -6.89
CA ILE A 64 13.77 -8.97 -6.66
C ILE A 64 13.46 -7.56 -7.19
N PHE A 65 12.86 -7.47 -8.38
CA PHE A 65 12.47 -6.20 -8.97
C PHE A 65 11.46 -5.44 -8.09
N LEU A 66 10.43 -6.14 -7.59
CA LEU A 66 9.45 -5.55 -6.68
C LEU A 66 10.08 -5.06 -5.37
N LEU A 67 10.99 -5.85 -4.76
CA LEU A 67 11.70 -5.46 -3.55
C LEU A 67 12.55 -4.20 -3.75
N LYS A 68 13.21 -4.08 -4.91
CA LYS A 68 13.96 -2.87 -5.29
C LYS A 68 13.05 -1.66 -5.42
N GLN A 69 11.90 -1.81 -6.07
CA GLN A 69 10.92 -0.72 -6.19
C GLN A 69 10.37 -0.27 -4.84
N LEU A 70 10.03 -1.21 -3.95
CA LEU A 70 9.60 -0.89 -2.58
C LEU A 70 10.69 -0.14 -1.81
N LYS A 71 11.96 -0.54 -1.96
CA LYS A 71 13.08 0.18 -1.35
C LYS A 71 13.20 1.62 -1.83
N VAL A 72 13.10 1.84 -3.14
CA VAL A 72 13.22 3.19 -3.73
C VAL A 72 12.01 4.08 -3.39
N THR A 73 10.80 3.51 -3.40
CA THR A 73 9.56 4.29 -3.24
C THR A 73 9.19 4.55 -1.78
N GLN A 74 9.52 3.64 -0.86
CA GLN A 74 9.13 3.73 0.56
C GLN A 74 10.31 3.92 1.51
N GLY A 75 11.55 3.87 1.01
CA GLY A 75 12.77 3.95 1.82
C GLY A 75 12.99 2.73 2.73
N ILE A 76 12.32 1.62 2.44
CA ILE A 76 12.35 0.41 3.28
C ILE A 76 13.44 -0.54 2.77
N ASP A 77 14.34 -0.99 3.63
CA ASP A 77 15.39 -1.92 3.21
C ASP A 77 14.83 -3.30 2.77
N MET A 78 15.44 -3.90 1.75
CA MET A 78 15.00 -5.19 1.21
C MET A 78 15.07 -6.31 2.25
N ASN A 79 16.13 -6.36 3.07
CA ASN A 79 16.26 -7.38 4.12
C ASN A 79 15.17 -7.22 5.18
N LYS A 80 14.73 -5.97 5.43
CA LYS A 80 13.61 -5.66 6.32
C LYS A 80 12.30 -6.23 5.78
N ILE A 81 12.02 -6.02 4.49
CA ILE A 81 10.82 -6.57 3.84
C ILE A 81 10.83 -8.10 3.91
N ILE A 82 11.96 -8.73 3.58
CA ILE A 82 12.12 -10.18 3.59
C ILE A 82 11.91 -10.74 5.00
N SER A 83 12.61 -10.18 6.00
CA SER A 83 12.53 -10.62 7.38
C SER A 83 11.12 -10.47 7.96
N TYR A 84 10.46 -9.34 7.71
CA TYR A 84 9.08 -9.12 8.13
C TYR A 84 8.13 -10.11 7.46
N SER A 85 8.26 -10.30 6.14
CA SER A 85 7.39 -11.21 5.38
C SER A 85 7.46 -12.64 5.92
N LEU A 86 8.67 -13.13 6.20
CA LEU A 86 8.87 -14.47 6.76
C LEU A 86 8.27 -14.59 8.16
N GLN A 87 8.51 -13.60 9.04
CA GLN A 87 7.94 -13.59 10.38
C GLN A 87 6.41 -13.55 10.34
N TYR A 88 5.85 -12.65 9.53
CA TYR A 88 4.41 -12.50 9.36
C TYR A 88 3.77 -13.79 8.85
N PHE A 89 4.37 -14.44 7.85
CA PHE A 89 3.91 -15.71 7.32
C PHE A 89 3.89 -16.81 8.40
N LEU A 90 4.99 -17.00 9.13
CA LEU A 90 5.06 -18.02 10.18
C LEU A 90 4.09 -17.75 11.33
N GLN A 91 3.86 -16.48 11.70
CA GLN A 91 2.89 -16.11 12.72
C GLN A 91 1.44 -16.36 12.28
N LYS A 92 1.13 -16.14 10.99
CA LYS A 92 -0.20 -16.40 10.42
C LYS A 92 -0.49 -17.88 10.22
N HIS A 93 0.53 -18.72 10.13
CA HIS A 93 0.42 -20.15 9.85
C HIS A 93 1.06 -21.02 10.95
N PRO A 94 0.53 -21.00 12.20
CA PRO A 94 1.09 -21.76 13.33
C PRO A 94 1.08 -23.28 13.12
N GLN A 95 0.26 -23.79 12.20
CA GLN A 95 0.27 -25.19 11.78
C GLN A 95 1.65 -25.67 11.30
N ILE A 96 2.46 -24.78 10.72
CA ILE A 96 3.81 -25.11 10.27
C ILE A 96 4.68 -25.46 11.48
N ALA A 97 4.64 -24.65 12.53
CA ALA A 97 5.39 -24.90 13.76
C ALA A 97 4.91 -26.17 14.48
N ASN A 98 3.61 -26.44 14.46
CA ASN A 98 3.05 -27.66 15.05
C ASN A 98 3.50 -28.91 14.30
N HIS A 99 3.44 -28.88 12.97
CA HIS A 99 3.90 -29.99 12.13
C HIS A 99 5.38 -30.30 12.36
N ILE A 100 6.24 -29.28 12.41
CA ILE A 100 7.68 -29.47 12.70
C ILE A 100 7.88 -30.15 14.05
N LYS A 101 7.15 -29.74 15.10
CA LYS A 101 7.24 -30.37 16.43
C LYS A 101 6.80 -31.83 16.42
N GLU A 102 5.72 -32.15 15.72
CA GLU A 102 5.24 -33.52 15.58
C GLU A 102 6.24 -34.40 14.84
N THR A 103 6.79 -33.91 13.72
CA THR A 103 7.82 -34.64 12.96
C THR A 103 9.08 -34.89 13.79
N LEU A 104 9.55 -33.90 14.56
CA LEU A 104 10.73 -34.07 15.42
C LEU A 104 10.53 -35.12 16.50
N LYS A 105 9.34 -35.19 17.14
CA LYS A 105 9.03 -36.24 18.12
C LYS A 105 9.05 -37.64 17.50
N ASN A 106 8.65 -37.75 16.23
CA ASN A 106 8.64 -39.02 15.51
C ASN A 106 10.01 -39.37 14.90
N LEU A 107 10.98 -38.45 14.94
CA LEU A 107 12.34 -38.65 14.43
C LEU A 107 13.29 -39.21 15.50
N GLU A 108 12.92 -39.16 16.79
CA GLU A 108 13.58 -39.90 17.85
C GLU A 108 13.31 -41.40 17.66
N LEU A 109 14.07 -42.05 16.78
CA LEU A 109 14.21 -43.50 16.65
C LEU A 109 15.67 -43.92 16.81
#